data_AF-A0AAD6R1G8-F1
#
_entry.id   AF-A0AAD6R1G8-F1
#
_cell.length_a   1.000
_cell.length_b   1.000
_cell.length_c   1.000
_cell.angle_alpha   90.00
_cell.angle_beta   90.00
_cell.angle_gamma   90.00
#
_symmetry.space_group_name_H-M   'P 1'
#
loop_
_entity.id
_entity.type
_entity.pdbx_description
1 polymer ?
#
loop_
_entity_poly.entity_id
_entity_poly.type
_entity_poly.pdbx_seq_one_letter_code
_entity_poly.pdbx_strand_id
1 'polypeptide(L)'
;MYEAQRFVDLQQNSSNFGDPKSWLSEDSNSNSSPTHLPNHSQLASSASGNVDRVLFNDLVEMVPLVQSLIDRKVSTSFTRRGSVIYTKTPSRESLSKKMIDPRGRNTCQSIPTKKKMDHGDKDQGKTANDNQDADSFAILSSSRAVPTGKDAEELIALREQVEDLQRKLLEKDELLKSAEVSKNQMNAVHAEFDEVKLQVAEKDSVIKSTQLQLSNAKIKLADKQAALEKLRWEVMTSNQKVETLQQELDSIQGGISSFMLVFENLTKNNSIPYAEDYDIKPCYLDQLPDIDDLDDREMQKMEEAREAYIAAVASAKEKQDENSIAAAASARLHLQSFVFRSNNMKDGKVSPRKIY
;
A
#
# COMPACT_ATOMS: atom_id res chain seq x y z
N MET A 1 18.95 24.06 -30.14
CA MET A 1 18.15 24.52 -31.29
C MET A 1 16.85 23.74 -31.27
N TYR A 2 15.74 24.46 -31.24
CA TYR A 2 14.37 23.95 -31.26
C TYR A 2 14.01 23.40 -32.63
N GLU A 3 13.20 22.34 -32.68
CA GLU A 3 12.10 22.30 -33.65
C GLU A 3 10.92 21.49 -33.11
N ALA A 4 9.78 22.17 -33.06
CA ALA A 4 8.44 21.67 -32.79
C ALA A 4 7.59 22.05 -34.00
N GLN A 5 6.69 21.16 -34.46
CA GLN A 5 5.55 21.39 -35.39
C GLN A 5 5.11 20.02 -35.98
N ARG A 6 3.84 19.61 -36.15
CA ARG A 6 2.52 20.23 -35.99
C ARG A 6 1.44 19.19 -35.66
N PHE A 7 0.46 19.68 -34.91
CA PHE A 7 -0.92 19.19 -34.84
C PHE A 7 -1.60 19.20 -36.22
N VAL A 8 -2.48 18.22 -36.45
CA VAL A 8 -3.52 18.29 -37.49
C VAL A 8 -4.86 18.41 -36.76
N ASP A 9 -5.44 19.61 -36.82
CA ASP A 9 -6.85 19.85 -36.56
C ASP A 9 -7.67 19.30 -37.74
N LEU A 10 -8.72 18.54 -37.43
CA LEU A 10 -9.87 18.38 -38.32
C LEU A 10 -11.15 18.34 -37.47
N GLN A 11 -11.62 19.54 -37.11
CA GLN A 11 -12.96 19.78 -36.61
C GLN A 11 -13.82 20.24 -37.80
N GLN A 12 -14.70 19.37 -38.30
CA GLN A 12 -16.01 19.71 -38.88
C GLN A 12 -16.70 18.45 -39.40
N ASN A 13 -17.58 17.87 -38.59
CA ASN A 13 -18.95 17.61 -39.03
C ASN A 13 -19.85 17.34 -37.82
N SER A 14 -20.75 18.30 -37.66
CA SER A 14 -21.81 18.38 -36.69
C SER A 14 -22.93 17.38 -36.94
N SER A 15 -23.61 17.05 -35.84
CA SER A 15 -25.07 17.01 -35.68
C SER A 15 -25.71 15.64 -35.42
N ASN A 16 -26.43 15.64 -34.28
CA ASN A 16 -27.53 14.77 -33.88
C ASN A 16 -27.20 13.51 -33.07
N PHE A 17 -26.97 13.71 -31.76
CA PHE A 17 -27.84 13.11 -30.74
C PHE A 17 -27.68 13.85 -29.42
N GLY A 18 -28.79 14.34 -28.87
CA GLY A 18 -28.80 15.10 -27.62
C GLY A 18 -28.66 14.20 -26.39
N ASP A 19 -27.85 14.64 -25.43
CA ASP A 19 -27.86 14.15 -24.05
C ASP A 19 -27.76 15.36 -23.10
N PRO A 20 -28.75 15.59 -22.20
CA PRO A 20 -28.74 16.73 -21.32
C PRO A 20 -28.08 16.34 -19.99
N LYS A 21 -26.74 16.40 -19.91
CA LYS A 21 -25.97 16.46 -18.64
C LYS A 21 -24.47 16.67 -18.88
N SER A 22 -24.11 17.84 -19.40
CA SER A 22 -22.72 18.31 -19.41
C SER A 22 -22.50 19.23 -18.21
N TRP A 23 -21.80 18.76 -17.19
CA TRP A 23 -21.53 19.48 -15.93
C TRP A 23 -20.28 20.37 -15.99
N LEU A 24 -19.73 20.66 -17.17
CA LEU A 24 -18.41 21.29 -17.30
C LEU A 24 -18.36 22.41 -18.34
N SER A 25 -19.31 23.37 -18.31
CA SER A 25 -19.15 24.63 -19.02
C SER A 25 -19.91 25.78 -18.35
N GLU A 26 -19.23 26.94 -18.27
CA GLU A 26 -19.67 28.25 -17.74
C GLU A 26 -19.94 28.31 -16.21
N ASP A 27 -19.38 29.22 -15.40
CA ASP A 27 -18.94 30.58 -15.68
C ASP A 27 -17.82 31.04 -14.73
N SER A 28 -16.78 31.62 -15.33
CA SER A 28 -15.82 32.52 -14.68
C SER A 28 -16.14 33.94 -15.08
N ASN A 29 -16.87 34.70 -14.25
CA ASN A 29 -16.63 36.13 -14.07
C ASN A 29 -17.59 36.75 -13.04
N SER A 30 -17.04 37.27 -11.93
CA SER A 30 -17.42 38.57 -11.37
C SER A 30 -16.46 38.97 -10.24
N ASN A 31 -15.80 40.10 -10.47
CA ASN A 31 -14.91 40.81 -9.56
C ASN A 31 -15.54 41.15 -8.19
N SER A 32 -14.72 41.12 -7.14
CA SER A 32 -14.48 42.17 -6.13
C SER A 32 -14.22 41.61 -4.71
N SER A 33 -13.11 42.04 -4.11
CA SER A 33 -12.76 41.87 -2.69
C SER A 33 -13.26 43.09 -1.87
N PRO A 34 -12.93 43.22 -0.56
CA PRO A 34 -13.41 42.46 0.59
C PRO A 34 -14.06 43.40 1.67
N THR A 35 -14.45 42.82 2.82
CA THR A 35 -14.76 43.47 4.13
C THR A 35 -16.24 43.74 4.42
N HIS A 36 -16.80 43.02 5.41
CA HIS A 36 -17.42 43.58 6.64
C HIS A 36 -18.13 42.47 7.46
N LEU A 37 -17.67 42.27 8.70
CA LEU A 37 -18.47 41.76 9.84
C LEU A 37 -19.39 42.93 10.30
N PRO A 38 -20.62 42.67 10.85
CA PRO A 38 -20.76 42.15 12.22
C PRO A 38 -21.99 41.23 12.53
N ASN A 39 -21.82 40.48 13.63
CA ASN A 39 -22.75 39.79 14.53
C ASN A 39 -24.29 39.93 14.34
N HIS A 40 -25.02 38.82 14.38
CA HIS A 40 -25.82 38.38 15.56
C HIS A 40 -26.54 37.03 15.32
N SER A 41 -26.65 36.27 16.41
CA SER A 41 -27.28 34.95 16.58
C SER A 41 -28.70 34.83 16.02
N GLN A 42 -28.99 33.74 15.31
CA GLN A 42 -30.30 33.06 15.29
C GLN A 42 -30.17 31.64 14.72
N LEU A 43 -30.49 30.64 15.57
CA LEU A 43 -30.81 29.28 15.13
C LEU A 43 -32.03 29.34 14.21
N ALA A 44 -31.85 29.02 12.93
CA ALA A 44 -32.89 28.46 12.07
C ALA A 44 -32.24 27.85 10.82
N SER A 45 -32.24 26.52 10.77
CA SER A 45 -32.46 25.70 9.57
C SER A 45 -32.19 26.38 8.21
N SER A 46 -30.95 26.28 7.73
CA SER A 46 -30.65 26.36 6.29
C SER A 46 -29.44 25.48 5.98
N ALA A 47 -29.59 24.18 6.27
CA ALA A 47 -28.80 23.19 5.55
C ALA A 47 -29.26 23.25 4.08
N SER A 48 -28.53 24.01 3.28
CA SER A 48 -28.60 23.99 1.82
C SER A 48 -28.14 22.60 1.36
N GLY A 49 -29.04 21.62 1.54
CA GLY A 49 -28.85 20.23 1.20
C GLY A 49 -28.99 20.04 -0.30
N ASN A 50 -27.88 20.15 -1.02
CA ASN A 50 -27.77 19.50 -2.32
C ASN A 50 -27.28 18.06 -2.10
N VAL A 51 -28.08 17.26 -1.39
CA VAL A 51 -27.88 15.82 -1.35
C VAL A 51 -28.42 15.30 -2.67
N ASP A 52 -27.55 14.69 -3.47
CA ASP A 52 -27.95 14.07 -4.73
C ASP A 52 -29.14 13.13 -4.47
N ARG A 53 -30.26 13.42 -5.13
CA ARG A 53 -31.51 12.64 -4.99
C ARG A 53 -31.28 11.17 -5.34
N VAL A 54 -30.32 10.88 -6.22
CA VAL A 54 -29.92 9.51 -6.57
C VAL A 54 -29.27 8.85 -5.37
N LEU A 55 -28.26 9.49 -4.77
CA LEU A 55 -27.61 8.98 -3.55
C LEU A 55 -28.60 8.78 -2.39
N PHE A 56 -29.55 9.71 -2.22
CA PHE A 56 -30.61 9.58 -1.21
C PHE A 56 -31.52 8.36 -1.49
N ASN A 57 -31.93 8.17 -2.73
CA ASN A 57 -32.74 7.02 -3.11
C ASN A 57 -31.98 5.70 -2.92
N ASP A 58 -30.70 5.64 -3.32
CA ASP A 58 -29.84 4.46 -3.15
C ASP A 58 -29.67 4.12 -1.65
N LEU A 59 -29.47 5.13 -0.81
CA LEU A 59 -29.40 4.96 0.66
C LEU A 59 -30.72 4.42 1.23
N VAL A 60 -31.86 4.94 0.77
CA VAL A 60 -33.19 4.50 1.22
C VAL A 60 -33.49 3.06 0.76
N GLU A 61 -33.11 2.70 -0.46
CA GLU A 61 -33.31 1.36 -1.03
C GLU A 61 -32.44 0.29 -0.35
N MET A 62 -31.25 0.66 0.13
CA MET A 62 -30.35 -0.24 0.84
C MET A 62 -30.79 -0.57 2.27
N VAL A 63 -31.64 0.26 2.91
CA VAL A 63 -32.04 0.07 4.31
C VAL A 63 -32.79 -1.26 4.55
N PRO A 64 -33.82 -1.65 3.78
CA PRO A 64 -34.47 -2.95 3.92
C PRO A 64 -33.53 -4.14 3.70
N LEU A 65 -32.55 -4.00 2.80
CA LEU A 65 -31.56 -5.04 2.49
C LEU A 65 -30.58 -5.23 3.65
N VAL A 66 -30.10 -4.13 4.23
CA VAL A 66 -29.24 -4.13 5.42
C VAL A 66 -30.01 -4.68 6.62
N GLN A 67 -31.28 -4.31 6.80
CA GLN A 67 -32.14 -4.85 7.85
C GLN A 67 -32.34 -6.37 7.69
N SER A 68 -32.63 -6.83 6.47
CA SER A 68 -32.73 -8.26 6.14
C SER A 68 -31.43 -9.01 6.40
N LEU A 69 -30.27 -8.38 6.14
CA LEU A 69 -28.98 -8.95 6.43
C LEU A 69 -28.76 -9.08 7.94
N ILE A 70 -29.15 -8.08 8.74
CA ILE A 70 -29.05 -8.06 10.21
C ILE A 70 -29.98 -9.10 10.85
N ASP A 71 -31.21 -9.22 10.36
CA ASP A 71 -32.18 -10.18 10.88
C ASP A 71 -31.76 -11.64 10.58
N ARG A 72 -31.03 -11.87 9.48
CA ARG A 72 -30.42 -13.17 9.14
C ARG A 72 -29.20 -13.54 9.99
N LYS A 73 -28.59 -12.61 10.74
CA LYS A 73 -27.40 -12.88 11.58
C LYS A 73 -27.76 -13.57 12.89
N VAL A 74 -29.06 -13.66 13.24
CA VAL A 74 -29.51 -14.28 14.48
C VAL A 74 -29.77 -15.78 14.31
N SER A 75 -29.91 -16.29 13.08
CA SER A 75 -29.96 -17.73 12.79
C SER A 75 -28.59 -18.30 12.40
N THR A 76 -27.59 -18.18 13.30
CA THR A 76 -26.25 -18.76 13.07
C THR A 76 -26.28 -20.28 13.25
N SER A 77 -26.56 -21.04 12.19
CA SER A 77 -26.55 -22.52 12.23
C SER A 77 -25.15 -23.14 12.06
N PHE A 78 -24.07 -22.35 12.07
CA PHE A 78 -22.72 -22.85 11.85
C PHE A 78 -22.13 -23.47 13.12
N THR A 79 -22.52 -24.70 13.44
CA THR A 79 -21.70 -25.55 14.32
C THR A 79 -20.49 -26.00 13.53
N ARG A 80 -19.37 -25.29 13.72
CA ARG A 80 -18.03 -25.68 13.27
C ARG A 80 -17.61 -26.99 13.96
N ARG A 81 -18.12 -28.14 13.54
CA ARG A 81 -17.49 -29.44 13.85
C ARG A 81 -16.23 -29.58 12.99
N GLY A 82 -15.14 -28.95 13.41
CA GLY A 82 -13.82 -29.29 12.90
C GLY A 82 -13.40 -30.63 13.49
N SER A 83 -13.42 -31.70 12.69
CA SER A 83 -12.75 -32.95 13.04
C SER A 83 -11.25 -32.73 12.93
N VAL A 84 -10.55 -32.79 14.06
CA VAL A 84 -9.08 -32.73 14.11
C VAL A 84 -8.55 -34.11 13.76
N ILE A 85 -8.12 -34.31 12.51
CA ILE A 85 -7.34 -35.49 12.14
C ILE A 85 -5.87 -35.13 12.38
N TYR A 86 -5.29 -35.68 13.46
CA TYR A 86 -3.89 -35.52 13.80
C TYR A 86 -3.04 -36.34 12.81
N THR A 87 -2.43 -35.69 11.82
CA THR A 87 -1.41 -36.34 10.98
C THR A 87 -0.05 -36.16 11.63
N LYS A 88 0.72 -37.24 11.75
CA LYS A 88 2.07 -37.20 12.31
C LYS A 88 2.99 -36.39 11.39
N THR A 89 3.81 -35.52 11.97
CA THR A 89 4.85 -34.74 11.28
C THR A 89 5.85 -35.68 10.58
N PRO A 90 6.18 -35.47 9.28
CA PRO A 90 7.19 -36.29 8.61
C PRO A 90 8.58 -35.98 9.20
N SER A 91 9.35 -37.04 9.47
CA SER A 91 10.69 -36.94 10.06
C SER A 91 11.68 -36.26 9.12
N ARG A 92 12.56 -35.44 9.70
CA ARG A 92 13.53 -34.57 9.02
C ARG A 92 14.82 -35.32 8.60
N GLU A 93 14.71 -36.58 8.17
CA GLU A 93 15.90 -37.44 7.91
C GLU A 93 16.17 -37.75 6.43
N SER A 94 15.38 -37.26 5.48
CA SER A 94 15.57 -37.59 4.05
C SER A 94 16.35 -36.55 3.23
N LEU A 95 17.02 -35.58 3.86
CA LEU A 95 17.73 -34.49 3.17
C LEU A 95 19.26 -34.68 3.03
N SER A 96 19.79 -35.90 3.24
CA SER A 96 21.23 -36.14 3.09
C SER A 96 21.60 -37.54 2.60
N LYS A 97 21.23 -37.87 1.34
CA LYS A 97 22.08 -38.78 0.55
C LYS A 97 22.01 -38.49 -0.94
N LYS A 98 23.20 -38.20 -1.48
CA LYS A 98 23.60 -37.90 -2.86
C LYS A 98 22.84 -38.69 -3.95
N MET A 99 22.44 -37.94 -4.99
CA MET A 99 22.86 -38.11 -6.40
C MET A 99 23.27 -39.54 -6.81
N ILE A 100 22.43 -40.22 -7.61
CA ILE A 100 22.76 -40.96 -8.85
C ILE A 100 21.51 -41.73 -9.35
N ASP A 101 21.24 -41.54 -10.64
CA ASP A 101 20.46 -42.32 -11.63
C ASP A 101 18.94 -42.11 -11.88
N PRO A 102 18.50 -42.01 -13.17
CA PRO A 102 17.11 -41.86 -13.58
C PRO A 102 16.54 -43.16 -14.17
N ARG A 103 15.70 -43.91 -13.42
CA ARG A 103 14.79 -44.92 -14.00
C ARG A 103 13.87 -45.53 -12.95
N GLY A 104 12.59 -45.72 -13.28
CA GLY A 104 11.68 -46.61 -12.56
C GLY A 104 10.34 -45.94 -12.25
N ARG A 105 9.36 -45.95 -13.16
CA ARG A 105 8.44 -47.08 -13.42
C ARG A 105 7.38 -47.24 -12.31
N ASN A 106 6.25 -46.53 -12.51
CA ASN A 106 4.85 -46.85 -12.18
C ASN A 106 4.50 -47.68 -10.93
N THR A 107 3.73 -47.05 -10.03
CA THR A 107 2.91 -47.73 -9.02
C THR A 107 1.43 -47.37 -9.25
N CYS A 108 0.77 -48.15 -10.10
CA CYS A 108 -0.70 -48.15 -10.21
C CYS A 108 -1.29 -48.88 -9.00
N GLN A 109 -2.30 -48.27 -8.38
CA GLN A 109 -3.09 -48.86 -7.31
C GLN A 109 -3.96 -49.99 -7.86
N SER A 110 -3.88 -51.18 -7.26
CA SER A 110 -4.68 -52.36 -7.61
C SER A 110 -5.98 -52.40 -6.82
N ILE A 111 -7.12 -52.52 -7.52
CA ILE A 111 -8.45 -52.86 -6.98
C ILE A 111 -8.72 -54.35 -7.27
N PRO A 112 -9.24 -55.16 -6.32
CA PRO A 112 -9.44 -56.58 -6.53
C PRO A 112 -10.83 -56.88 -7.10
N THR A 113 -10.89 -57.53 -8.27
CA THR A 113 -12.13 -58.08 -8.83
C THR A 113 -12.22 -59.58 -8.56
N LYS A 114 -13.26 -59.98 -7.82
CA LYS A 114 -13.75 -61.35 -7.65
C LYS A 114 -14.12 -61.98 -9.00
N LYS A 115 -13.64 -63.19 -9.31
CA LYS A 115 -14.29 -64.43 -9.86
C LYS A 115 -13.20 -65.52 -9.78
N LYS A 116 -13.43 -66.80 -9.49
CA LYS A 116 -14.27 -67.75 -10.23
C LYS A 116 -14.37 -69.05 -9.41
N MET A 117 -15.55 -69.65 -9.45
CA MET A 117 -15.94 -70.94 -8.89
C MET A 117 -15.06 -72.07 -9.45
N ASP A 118 -14.61 -72.94 -8.56
CA ASP A 118 -13.72 -74.07 -8.81
C ASP A 118 -14.56 -75.36 -8.91
N HIS A 119 -14.50 -76.05 -10.07
CA HIS A 119 -14.97 -77.42 -10.21
C HIS A 119 -14.34 -78.10 -11.43
N GLY A 120 -13.58 -79.15 -11.15
CA GLY A 120 -13.47 -80.32 -12.03
C GLY A 120 -12.15 -80.46 -12.76
N ASP A 121 -11.20 -81.15 -12.15
CA ASP A 121 -10.32 -82.06 -12.88
C ASP A 121 -9.69 -83.12 -11.95
N LYS A 122 -10.08 -84.38 -12.12
CA LYS A 122 -9.26 -85.55 -11.77
C LYS A 122 -9.65 -86.72 -12.67
N ASP A 123 -8.84 -86.87 -13.71
CA ASP A 123 -8.58 -88.09 -14.46
C ASP A 123 -8.52 -89.35 -13.58
N GLN A 124 -9.27 -90.38 -13.98
CA GLN A 124 -8.86 -91.77 -13.83
C GLN A 124 -9.30 -92.55 -15.06
N GLY A 125 -8.31 -92.99 -15.84
CA GLY A 125 -8.51 -93.74 -17.07
C GLY A 125 -8.97 -95.17 -16.85
N LYS A 126 -9.67 -95.70 -17.86
CA LYS A 126 -9.58 -97.09 -18.29
C LYS A 126 -10.16 -97.24 -19.70
N THR A 127 -9.29 -97.68 -20.60
CA THR A 127 -9.55 -98.00 -22.01
C THR A 127 -10.18 -99.39 -22.14
N ALA A 128 -11.25 -99.51 -22.92
CA ALA A 128 -11.69 -100.72 -23.65
C ALA A 128 -12.76 -100.24 -24.66
N ASN A 129 -12.42 -100.09 -25.95
CA ASN A 129 -12.74 -101.04 -27.04
C ASN A 129 -14.28 -101.25 -27.14
N ASP A 130 -14.98 -100.80 -28.18
CA ASP A 130 -15.02 -101.38 -29.52
C ASP A 130 -16.02 -100.58 -30.41
N ASN A 131 -16.05 -100.92 -31.70
CA ASN A 131 -16.72 -100.26 -32.83
C ASN A 131 -18.26 -100.15 -32.78
N GLN A 132 -18.80 -99.43 -33.79
CA GLN A 132 -20.21 -99.20 -34.19
C GLN A 132 -20.79 -97.88 -33.61
N ASP A 133 -21.48 -97.03 -34.35
CA ASP A 133 -22.30 -97.25 -35.53
C ASP A 133 -22.44 -95.92 -36.29
N ALA A 134 -22.45 -96.00 -37.61
CA ALA A 134 -22.90 -94.91 -38.46
C ALA A 134 -24.41 -94.74 -38.28
N ASP A 135 -24.94 -93.59 -38.68
CA ASP A 135 -26.38 -93.31 -38.78
C ASP A 135 -27.16 -93.11 -37.45
N SER A 136 -26.96 -91.94 -36.84
CA SER A 136 -27.99 -91.34 -35.96
C SER A 136 -28.29 -89.89 -36.34
N PHE A 137 -28.46 -89.63 -37.65
CA PHE A 137 -28.92 -88.34 -38.18
C PHE A 137 -30.15 -88.47 -39.11
N ALA A 138 -30.99 -89.49 -38.88
CA ALA A 138 -32.15 -89.77 -39.73
C ALA A 138 -33.47 -90.00 -38.97
N ILE A 139 -33.67 -89.38 -37.79
CA ILE A 139 -34.96 -89.48 -37.05
C ILE A 139 -35.51 -88.09 -36.66
N LEU A 140 -35.49 -87.12 -37.57
CA LEU A 140 -36.32 -85.91 -37.44
C LEU A 140 -37.07 -85.53 -38.72
N SER A 141 -37.13 -86.44 -39.70
CA SER A 141 -37.94 -86.28 -40.91
C SER A 141 -39.13 -87.23 -40.92
N SER A 142 -39.94 -87.23 -39.85
CA SER A 142 -41.31 -87.78 -39.93
C SER A 142 -42.16 -87.29 -38.75
N SER A 143 -42.77 -86.12 -38.91
CA SER A 143 -44.10 -85.81 -38.37
C SER A 143 -44.60 -84.51 -38.98
N ARG A 144 -45.31 -84.63 -40.11
CA ARG A 144 -46.35 -83.67 -40.47
C ARG A 144 -47.54 -83.89 -39.52
N ALA A 145 -47.33 -83.63 -38.23
CA ALA A 145 -48.41 -83.51 -37.28
C ALA A 145 -48.98 -82.10 -37.46
N VAL A 146 -50.23 -82.03 -37.92
CA VAL A 146 -51.01 -80.79 -37.81
C VAL A 146 -50.99 -80.43 -36.32
N PRO A 147 -50.54 -79.23 -35.92
CA PRO A 147 -50.46 -78.88 -34.52
C PRO A 147 -51.87 -79.01 -33.94
N THR A 148 -51.99 -79.81 -32.88
CA THR A 148 -53.25 -79.86 -32.15
C THR A 148 -53.50 -78.46 -31.56
N GLY A 149 -54.75 -78.05 -31.39
CA GLY A 149 -55.11 -76.64 -31.12
C GLY A 149 -54.33 -75.97 -29.98
N LYS A 150 -53.86 -76.78 -29.01
CA LYS A 150 -53.01 -76.33 -27.89
C LYS A 150 -51.56 -76.02 -28.30
N ASP A 151 -50.93 -76.87 -29.11
CA ASP A 151 -49.53 -76.66 -29.55
C ASP A 151 -49.41 -75.45 -30.49
N ALA A 152 -50.45 -75.20 -31.28
CA ALA A 152 -50.51 -74.01 -32.15
C ALA A 152 -50.60 -72.71 -31.33
N GLU A 153 -51.39 -72.71 -30.26
CA GLU A 153 -51.55 -71.57 -29.36
C GLU A 153 -50.27 -71.26 -28.58
N GLU A 154 -49.55 -72.30 -28.11
CA GLU A 154 -48.24 -72.16 -27.47
C GLU A 154 -47.18 -71.59 -28.44
N LEU A 155 -47.18 -72.03 -29.70
CA LEU A 155 -46.30 -71.45 -30.72
C LEU A 155 -46.63 -69.98 -31.04
N ILE A 156 -47.90 -69.59 -30.98
CA ILE A 156 -48.33 -68.19 -31.14
C ILE A 156 -47.87 -67.35 -29.94
N ALA A 157 -48.05 -67.85 -28.71
CA ALA A 157 -47.61 -67.16 -27.50
C ALA A 157 -46.08 -67.01 -27.44
N LEU A 158 -45.32 -68.02 -27.89
CA LEU A 158 -43.85 -67.93 -27.99
C LEU A 158 -43.42 -66.91 -29.05
N ARG A 159 -44.12 -66.86 -30.18
CA ARG A 159 -43.87 -65.85 -31.22
C ARG A 159 -44.11 -64.44 -30.69
N GLU A 160 -45.22 -64.22 -29.99
CA GLU A 160 -45.53 -62.94 -29.35
C GLU A 160 -44.44 -62.53 -28.35
N GLN A 161 -43.96 -63.46 -27.51
CA GLN A 161 -42.84 -63.19 -26.59
C GLN A 161 -41.55 -62.81 -27.32
N VAL A 162 -41.23 -63.46 -28.44
CA VAL A 162 -40.05 -63.13 -29.25
C VAL A 162 -40.19 -61.72 -29.84
N GLU A 163 -41.37 -61.36 -30.34
CA GLU A 163 -41.66 -60.02 -30.87
C GLU A 163 -41.56 -58.95 -29.77
N ASP A 164 -42.05 -59.23 -28.56
CA ASP A 164 -41.93 -58.35 -27.40
C ASP A 164 -40.48 -58.19 -26.91
N LEU A 165 -39.72 -59.28 -26.87
CA LEU A 165 -38.29 -59.22 -26.54
C LEU A 165 -37.50 -58.44 -27.58
N GLN A 166 -37.82 -58.62 -28.86
CA GLN A 166 -37.20 -57.85 -29.94
C GLN A 166 -37.53 -56.35 -29.81
N ARG A 167 -38.78 -56.00 -29.47
CA ARG A 167 -39.17 -54.61 -29.20
C ARG A 167 -38.41 -54.00 -28.02
N LYS A 168 -38.31 -54.73 -26.90
CA LYS A 168 -37.55 -54.30 -25.71
C LYS A 168 -36.06 -54.15 -25.99
N LEU A 169 -35.50 -54.98 -26.89
CA LEU A 169 -34.11 -54.87 -27.30
C LEU A 169 -33.89 -53.57 -28.08
N LEU A 170 -34.77 -53.26 -29.04
CA LEU A 170 -34.71 -52.01 -29.81
C LEU A 170 -34.83 -50.76 -28.92
N GLU A 171 -35.75 -50.75 -27.96
CA GLU A 171 -35.88 -49.65 -26.99
C GLU A 171 -34.59 -49.47 -26.17
N LYS A 172 -33.98 -50.57 -25.71
CA LYS A 172 -32.69 -50.51 -24.99
C LYS A 172 -31.55 -50.01 -25.86
N ASP A 173 -31.50 -50.40 -27.13
CA ASP A 173 -30.48 -49.91 -28.08
C ASP A 173 -30.63 -48.40 -28.33
N GLU A 174 -31.86 -47.88 -28.40
CA GLU A 174 -32.12 -46.44 -28.52
C GLU A 174 -31.75 -45.67 -27.24
N LEU A 175 -32.07 -46.22 -26.06
CA LEU A 175 -31.62 -45.66 -24.79
C LEU A 175 -30.09 -45.65 -24.67
N LEU A 176 -29.43 -46.70 -25.16
CA LEU A 176 -27.96 -46.78 -25.16
C LEU A 176 -27.35 -45.71 -26.07
N LYS A 177 -27.91 -45.50 -27.27
CA LYS A 177 -27.52 -44.39 -28.16
C LYS A 177 -27.73 -43.03 -27.50
N SER A 178 -28.87 -42.83 -26.83
CA SER A 178 -29.17 -41.58 -26.11
C SER A 178 -28.21 -41.32 -24.95
N ALA A 179 -27.84 -42.38 -24.21
CA ALA A 179 -26.85 -42.31 -23.15
C ALA A 179 -25.45 -41.99 -23.68
N GLU A 180 -25.07 -42.53 -24.84
CA GLU A 180 -23.80 -42.22 -25.50
C GLU A 180 -23.74 -40.75 -25.96
N VAL A 181 -24.80 -40.22 -26.57
CA VAL A 181 -24.90 -38.80 -26.94
C VAL A 181 -24.81 -37.91 -25.69
N SER A 182 -25.54 -38.24 -24.63
CA SER A 182 -25.50 -37.50 -23.36
C SER A 182 -24.10 -37.51 -22.74
N LYS A 183 -23.40 -38.66 -22.77
CA LYS A 183 -22.01 -38.76 -22.33
C LYS A 183 -21.07 -37.86 -23.14
N ASN A 184 -21.24 -37.83 -24.46
CA ASN A 184 -20.44 -36.96 -25.33
C ASN A 184 -20.70 -35.48 -25.04
N GLN A 185 -21.96 -35.10 -24.80
CA GLN A 185 -22.31 -33.74 -24.38
C GLN A 185 -21.68 -33.39 -23.03
N MET A 186 -21.74 -34.30 -22.04
CA MET A 186 -21.10 -34.11 -20.74
C MET A 186 -19.59 -33.92 -20.86
N ASN A 187 -18.92 -34.68 -21.74
CA ASN A 187 -17.49 -34.49 -22.01
C ASN A 187 -17.19 -33.11 -22.61
N ALA A 188 -18.04 -32.62 -23.52
CA ALA A 188 -17.90 -31.28 -24.10
C ALA A 188 -18.05 -30.19 -23.01
N VAL A 189 -19.06 -30.30 -22.15
CA VAL A 189 -19.27 -29.39 -21.01
C VAL A 189 -18.07 -29.42 -20.05
N HIS A 190 -17.48 -30.59 -19.80
CA HIS A 190 -16.27 -30.68 -18.97
C HIS A 190 -15.07 -29.97 -19.60
N ALA A 191 -14.89 -30.07 -20.91
CA ALA A 191 -13.82 -29.34 -21.61
C ALA A 191 -14.02 -27.82 -21.52
N GLU A 192 -15.25 -27.33 -21.73
CA GLU A 192 -15.57 -25.90 -21.56
C GLU A 192 -15.37 -25.44 -20.12
N PHE A 193 -15.73 -26.26 -19.13
CA PHE A 193 -15.50 -25.96 -17.72
C PHE A 193 -14.01 -25.80 -17.39
N ASP A 194 -13.16 -26.69 -17.91
CA ASP A 194 -11.71 -26.61 -17.72
C ASP A 194 -11.11 -25.37 -18.40
N GLU A 195 -11.63 -24.97 -19.56
CA GLU A 195 -11.25 -23.72 -20.22
C GLU A 195 -11.65 -22.49 -19.39
N VAL A 196 -12.89 -22.42 -18.89
CA VAL A 196 -13.35 -21.33 -18.02
C VAL A 196 -12.48 -21.25 -16.76
N LYS A 197 -12.12 -22.40 -16.19
CA LYS A 197 -11.22 -22.45 -15.03
C LYS A 197 -9.84 -21.87 -15.34
N LEU A 198 -9.29 -22.13 -16.53
CA LEU A 198 -8.03 -21.53 -16.97
C LEU A 198 -8.16 -20.01 -17.15
N GLN A 199 -9.25 -19.54 -17.78
CA GLN A 199 -9.50 -18.10 -17.96
C GLN A 199 -9.65 -17.37 -16.63
N VAL A 200 -10.31 -17.98 -15.63
CA VAL A 200 -10.40 -17.42 -14.27
C VAL A 200 -9.01 -17.28 -13.66
N ALA A 201 -8.17 -18.30 -13.76
CA ALA A 201 -6.80 -18.25 -13.22
C ALA A 201 -5.94 -17.17 -13.91
N GLU A 202 -6.08 -17.00 -15.22
CA GLU A 202 -5.41 -15.93 -15.98
C GLU A 202 -5.88 -14.54 -15.53
N LYS A 203 -7.20 -14.32 -15.45
CA LYS A 203 -7.76 -13.05 -15.00
C LYS A 203 -7.36 -12.72 -13.56
N ASP A 204 -7.34 -13.71 -12.67
CA ASP A 204 -6.83 -13.54 -11.30
C ASP A 204 -5.35 -13.12 -11.29
N SER A 205 -4.53 -13.67 -12.18
CA SER A 205 -3.12 -13.26 -12.34
C SER A 205 -3.00 -11.80 -12.79
N VAL A 206 -3.81 -11.39 -13.78
CA VAL A 206 -3.87 -10.00 -14.26
C VAL A 206 -4.32 -9.04 -13.17
N ILE A 207 -5.35 -9.41 -12.40
CA ILE A 207 -5.85 -8.61 -11.26
C ILE A 207 -4.72 -8.42 -10.24
N LYS A 208 -4.02 -9.50 -9.85
CA LYS A 208 -2.89 -9.43 -8.91
C LYS A 208 -1.75 -8.55 -9.41
N SER A 209 -1.38 -8.68 -10.69
CA SER A 209 -0.35 -7.85 -11.32
C SER A 209 -0.74 -6.37 -11.33
N THR A 210 -1.99 -6.07 -11.71
CA THR A 210 -2.53 -4.70 -11.75
C THR A 210 -2.57 -4.08 -10.36
N GLN A 211 -3.00 -4.84 -9.35
CA GLN A 211 -3.01 -4.40 -7.95
C GLN A 211 -1.59 -4.09 -7.45
N LEU A 212 -0.60 -4.90 -7.84
CA LEU A 212 0.81 -4.63 -7.52
C LEU A 212 1.34 -3.38 -8.22
N GLN A 213 0.97 -3.14 -9.48
CA GLN A 213 1.34 -1.92 -10.18
C GLN A 213 0.72 -0.67 -9.54
N LEU A 214 -0.56 -0.75 -9.15
CA LEU A 214 -1.26 0.33 -8.46
C LEU A 214 -0.62 0.65 -7.10
N SER A 215 -0.26 -0.37 -6.31
CA SER A 215 0.40 -0.16 -5.02
C SER A 215 1.79 0.47 -5.19
N ASN A 216 2.56 0.03 -6.18
CA ASN A 216 3.85 0.63 -6.51
C ASN A 216 3.70 2.09 -6.95
N ALA A 217 2.71 2.41 -7.79
CA ALA A 217 2.41 3.77 -8.20
C ALA A 217 2.02 4.66 -7.02
N LYS A 218 1.24 4.13 -6.06
CA LYS A 218 0.87 4.82 -4.83
C LYS A 218 2.08 5.16 -3.96
N ILE A 219 3.03 4.22 -3.82
CA ILE A 219 4.30 4.46 -3.10
C ILE A 219 5.10 5.57 -3.78
N LYS A 220 5.30 5.48 -5.10
CA LYS A 220 6.00 6.51 -5.87
C LYS A 220 5.35 7.89 -5.74
N LEU A 221 4.02 7.95 -5.72
CA LEU A 221 3.30 9.20 -5.53
C LEU A 221 3.55 9.79 -4.15
N ALA A 222 3.53 8.96 -3.09
CA ALA A 222 3.87 9.40 -1.74
C ALA A 222 5.31 9.92 -1.65
N ASP A 223 6.28 9.24 -2.29
CA ASP A 223 7.67 9.70 -2.34
C ASP A 223 7.80 11.07 -3.04
N LYS A 224 7.06 11.27 -4.14
CA LYS A 224 7.03 12.56 -4.85
C LYS A 224 6.39 13.66 -4.00
N GLN A 225 5.33 13.34 -3.26
CA GLN A 225 4.70 14.27 -2.33
C GLN A 225 5.66 14.69 -1.21
N ALA A 226 6.37 13.73 -0.61
CA ALA A 226 7.37 14.01 0.42
C ALA A 226 8.52 14.87 -0.12
N ALA A 227 8.99 14.62 -1.36
CA ALA A 227 10.01 15.44 -1.99
C ALA A 227 9.54 16.88 -2.26
N LEU A 228 8.28 17.05 -2.68
CA LEU A 228 7.69 18.38 -2.88
C LEU A 228 7.55 19.16 -1.57
N GLU A 229 7.09 18.52 -0.49
CA GLU A 229 6.97 19.17 0.83
C GLU A 229 8.33 19.59 1.38
N LYS A 230 9.35 18.74 1.21
CA LYS A 230 10.73 19.09 1.56
C LYS A 230 11.21 20.32 0.78
N LEU A 231 11.04 20.32 -0.55
CA LEU A 231 11.43 21.46 -1.38
C LEU A 231 10.68 22.72 -0.99
N ARG A 232 9.38 22.61 -0.68
CA ARG A 232 8.57 23.74 -0.19
C ARG A 232 9.13 24.30 1.11
N TRP A 233 9.50 23.45 2.06
CA TRP A 233 10.14 23.87 3.30
C TRP A 233 11.50 24.55 3.08
N GLU A 234 12.32 24.01 2.18
CA GLU A 234 13.61 24.61 1.79
C GLU A 234 13.42 25.98 1.13
N VAL A 235 12.43 26.14 0.25
CA VAL A 235 12.10 27.43 -0.38
C VAL A 235 11.63 28.43 0.66
N MET A 236 10.70 28.07 1.55
CA MET A 236 10.19 28.98 2.59
C MET A 236 11.30 29.45 3.53
N THR A 237 12.14 28.52 3.99
CA THR A 237 13.25 28.83 4.90
C THR A 237 14.36 29.62 4.20
N SER A 238 14.63 29.36 2.92
CA SER A 238 15.57 30.15 2.12
C SER A 238 15.04 31.56 1.87
N ASN A 239 13.75 31.69 1.53
CA ASN A 239 13.13 33.00 1.28
C ASN A 239 13.15 33.86 2.55
N GLN A 240 12.89 33.26 3.72
CA GLN A 240 13.00 33.97 5.00
C GLN A 240 14.41 34.53 5.24
N LYS A 241 15.46 33.76 4.91
CA LYS A 241 16.85 34.21 5.03
C LYS A 241 17.17 35.36 4.07
N VAL A 242 16.61 35.32 2.86
CA VAL A 242 16.76 36.42 1.90
C VAL A 242 16.08 37.68 2.42
N GLU A 243 14.88 37.57 2.98
CA GLU A 243 14.16 38.70 3.58
C GLU A 243 14.94 39.32 4.76
N THR A 244 15.54 38.49 5.63
CA THR A 244 16.38 39.01 6.74
C THR A 244 17.61 39.72 6.22
N LEU A 245 18.29 39.17 5.20
CA LEU A 245 19.47 39.81 4.61
C LEU A 245 19.11 41.12 3.89
N GLN A 246 17.95 41.18 3.24
CA GLN A 246 17.44 42.42 2.63
C GLN A 246 17.19 43.50 3.69
N GLN A 247 16.58 43.13 4.82
CA GLN A 247 16.34 44.06 5.92
C GLN A 247 17.65 44.58 6.54
N GLU A 248 18.67 43.72 6.68
CA GLU A 248 20.01 44.12 7.13
C GLU A 248 20.68 45.08 6.14
N LEU A 249 20.58 44.80 4.83
CA LEU A 249 21.11 45.68 3.78
C LEU A 249 20.45 47.06 3.85
N ASP A 250 19.12 47.12 3.94
CA ASP A 250 18.37 48.38 4.02
C ASP A 250 18.75 49.18 5.28
N SER A 251 18.96 48.49 6.41
CA SER A 251 19.44 49.08 7.66
C SER A 251 20.84 49.68 7.51
N ILE A 252 21.78 48.92 6.92
CA ILE A 252 23.16 49.39 6.67
C ILE A 252 23.15 50.57 5.71
N GLN A 253 22.37 50.52 4.63
CA GLN A 253 22.24 51.62 3.68
C GLN A 253 21.70 52.89 4.34
N GLY A 254 20.70 52.77 5.22
CA GLY A 254 20.20 53.86 6.05
C GLY A 254 21.27 54.41 6.99
N GLY A 255 22.05 53.53 7.63
CA GLY A 255 23.19 53.90 8.47
C GLY A 255 24.28 54.67 7.71
N ILE A 256 24.68 54.19 6.52
CA ILE A 256 25.64 54.86 5.64
C ILE A 256 25.10 56.24 5.22
N SER A 257 23.82 56.33 4.87
CA SER A 257 23.20 57.61 4.48
C SER A 257 23.21 58.63 5.61
N SER A 258 22.88 58.19 6.83
CA SER A 258 22.95 59.03 8.04
C SER A 258 24.38 59.49 8.33
N PHE A 259 25.36 58.57 8.24
CA PHE A 259 26.77 58.87 8.43
C PHE A 259 27.28 59.87 7.38
N MET A 260 26.94 59.67 6.10
CA MET A 260 27.32 60.55 5.01
C MET A 260 26.77 61.97 5.17
N LEU A 261 25.53 62.12 5.65
CA LEU A 261 24.94 63.42 5.97
C LEU A 261 25.74 64.18 7.04
N VAL A 262 26.28 63.46 8.03
CA VAL A 262 27.18 64.06 9.04
C VAL A 262 28.45 64.60 8.38
N PHE A 263 29.10 63.87 7.48
CA PHE A 263 30.27 64.37 6.75
C PHE A 263 29.92 65.58 5.88
N GLU A 264 28.80 65.54 5.17
CA GLU A 264 28.37 66.65 4.33
C GLU A 264 28.16 67.93 5.15
N ASN A 265 27.52 67.83 6.31
CA ASN A 265 27.33 68.95 7.23
C ASN A 265 28.66 69.45 7.81
N LEU A 266 29.56 68.56 8.23
CA LEU A 266 30.89 68.93 8.72
C LEU A 266 31.72 69.66 7.65
N THR A 267 31.66 69.20 6.40
CA THR A 267 32.39 69.82 5.29
C THR A 267 31.86 71.20 4.95
N LYS A 268 30.53 71.42 5.05
CA LYS A 268 29.90 72.74 4.87
C LYS A 268 30.28 73.73 5.97
N ASN A 269 30.36 73.27 7.22
CA ASN A 269 30.69 74.10 8.38
C ASN A 269 32.18 74.51 8.44
N ASN A 270 33.08 73.74 7.84
CA ASN A 270 34.53 74.02 7.82
C ASN A 270 34.97 74.95 6.67
N SER A 271 34.04 75.51 5.88
CA SER A 271 34.36 76.48 4.81
C SER A 271 34.40 77.95 5.29
N ILE A 272 34.50 78.18 6.60
CA ILE A 272 34.69 79.52 7.16
C ILE A 272 36.21 79.84 7.11
N PRO A 273 36.65 80.91 6.42
CA PRO A 273 38.05 81.27 6.37
C PRO A 273 38.39 82.09 7.61
N TYR A 274 38.57 81.44 8.76
CA TYR A 274 39.15 82.13 9.91
C TYR A 274 40.26 81.30 10.53
N ALA A 275 41.47 81.84 10.35
CA ALA A 275 42.68 81.47 11.05
C ALA A 275 42.50 81.81 12.53
N GLU A 276 42.46 80.82 13.41
CA GLU A 276 42.85 81.04 14.80
C GLU A 276 43.31 79.71 15.42
N ASP A 277 44.51 79.79 15.96
CA ASP A 277 45.29 78.78 16.64
C ASP A 277 44.58 78.33 17.93
N TYR A 278 44.10 77.08 17.98
CA TYR A 278 43.64 76.47 19.22
C TYR A 278 44.41 75.18 19.48
N ASP A 279 45.33 75.27 20.44
CA ASP A 279 46.04 74.17 21.10
C ASP A 279 45.05 73.29 21.87
N ILE A 280 44.46 72.31 21.18
CA ILE A 280 43.60 71.30 21.78
C ILE A 280 44.53 70.24 22.40
N LYS A 281 44.81 70.37 23.70
CA LYS A 281 45.39 69.28 24.49
C LYS A 281 44.49 68.05 24.39
N PRO A 282 44.98 66.91 23.86
CA PRO A 282 44.19 65.69 23.77
C PRO A 282 43.81 65.25 25.19
N CYS A 283 42.50 65.11 25.44
CA CYS A 283 42.02 64.40 26.61
C CYS A 283 42.54 62.96 26.53
N TYR A 284 43.51 62.63 27.38
CA TYR A 284 43.89 61.26 27.67
C TYR A 284 42.65 60.56 28.20
N LEU A 285 42.02 59.73 27.37
CA LEU A 285 41.09 58.71 27.82
C LEU A 285 41.94 57.70 28.58
N ASP A 286 41.92 57.78 29.90
CA ASP A 286 42.52 56.77 30.78
C ASP A 286 41.94 55.39 30.43
N GLN A 287 42.80 54.59 29.79
CA GLN A 287 42.87 53.13 29.80
C GLN A 287 41.59 52.39 30.23
N LEU A 288 40.79 52.02 29.23
CA LEU A 288 40.05 50.75 29.30
C LEU A 288 41.07 49.64 29.61
N PRO A 289 40.75 48.68 30.51
CA PRO A 289 41.63 47.55 30.77
C PRO A 289 41.92 46.85 29.45
N ASP A 290 43.20 46.75 29.13
CA ASP A 290 43.69 46.08 27.93
C ASP A 290 43.36 44.59 28.07
N ILE A 291 42.38 44.12 27.29
CA ILE A 291 41.89 42.74 27.32
C ILE A 291 42.89 41.81 26.60
N ASP A 292 43.89 42.39 25.91
CA ASP A 292 44.88 41.69 25.10
C ASP A 292 45.95 40.90 25.90
N ASP A 293 45.93 40.95 27.24
CA ASP A 293 46.88 40.22 28.11
C ASP A 293 46.28 38.93 28.72
N LEU A 294 45.12 38.47 28.23
CA LEU A 294 44.45 37.25 28.69
C LEU A 294 45.03 36.00 27.98
N ASP A 295 45.57 35.04 28.74
CA ASP A 295 46.09 33.81 28.14
C ASP A 295 44.98 32.94 27.50
N ASP A 296 45.31 32.13 26.48
CA ASP A 296 44.34 31.28 25.76
C ASP A 296 43.53 30.37 26.69
N ARG A 297 44.11 30.00 27.84
CA ARG A 297 43.48 29.13 28.83
C ARG A 297 42.45 29.88 29.68
N GLU A 298 42.71 31.14 30.00
CA GLU A 298 41.83 32.03 30.72
C GLU A 298 40.68 32.50 29.82
N MET A 299 40.95 32.70 28.53
CA MET A 299 39.91 32.91 27.51
C MET A 299 38.96 31.71 27.44
N GLN A 300 39.50 30.49 27.40
CA GLN A 300 38.69 29.27 27.41
C GLN A 300 37.84 29.13 28.68
N LYS A 301 38.41 29.47 29.87
CA LYS A 301 37.67 29.43 31.14
C LYS A 301 36.56 30.48 31.22
N MET A 302 36.77 31.66 30.66
CA MET A 302 35.77 32.71 30.58
C MET A 302 34.61 32.27 29.68
N GLU A 303 34.93 31.63 28.55
CA GLU A 303 33.92 31.09 27.63
C GLU A 303 33.11 29.95 28.27
N GLU A 304 33.77 29.04 28.99
CA GLU A 304 33.08 27.99 29.77
C GLU A 304 32.16 28.58 30.85
N ALA A 305 32.60 29.64 31.53
CA ALA A 305 31.77 30.34 32.52
C ALA A 305 30.58 31.06 31.87
N ARG A 306 30.75 31.59 30.65
CA ARG A 306 29.67 32.20 29.85
C ARG A 306 28.63 31.15 29.46
N GLU A 307 29.06 30.01 28.93
CA GLU A 307 28.16 28.91 28.57
C GLU A 307 27.44 28.32 29.78
N ALA A 308 28.12 28.17 30.92
CA ALA A 308 27.49 27.73 32.17
C ALA A 308 26.42 28.71 32.67
N TYR A 309 26.64 30.03 32.54
CA TYR A 309 25.65 31.03 32.85
C TYR A 309 24.42 30.95 31.93
N ILE A 310 24.63 30.79 30.61
CA ILE A 310 23.54 30.64 29.64
C ILE A 310 22.71 29.40 29.96
N ALA A 311 23.36 28.26 30.24
CA ALA A 311 22.67 27.02 30.62
C ALA A 311 21.90 27.17 31.94
N ALA A 312 22.48 27.82 32.95
CA ALA A 312 21.82 28.06 34.22
C ALA A 312 20.60 29.00 34.07
N VAL A 313 20.69 30.03 33.22
CA VAL A 313 19.56 30.92 32.89
C VAL A 313 18.46 30.17 32.15
N ALA A 314 18.81 29.27 31.24
CA ALA A 314 17.84 28.41 30.56
C ALA A 314 17.11 27.50 31.55
N SER A 315 17.84 26.83 32.45
CA SER A 315 17.25 25.98 33.50
C SER A 315 16.38 26.79 34.47
N ALA A 316 16.79 28.01 34.84
CA ALA A 316 15.99 28.89 35.70
C ALA A 316 14.69 29.34 35.02
N LYS A 317 14.72 29.60 33.71
CA LYS A 317 13.52 29.90 32.92
C LYS A 317 12.57 28.71 32.81
N GLU A 318 13.10 27.50 32.69
CA GLU A 318 12.31 26.27 32.55
C GLU A 318 11.66 25.85 33.87
N LYS A 319 12.43 25.80 34.96
CA LYS A 319 11.98 25.23 36.24
C LYS A 319 11.38 26.26 37.20
N GLN A 320 11.75 27.54 37.07
CA GLN A 320 11.26 28.66 37.89
C GLN A 320 11.33 28.41 39.41
N ASP A 321 12.23 27.54 39.85
CA ASP A 321 12.48 27.22 41.26
C ASP A 321 13.62 28.06 41.83
N GLU A 322 13.57 28.32 43.14
CA GLU A 322 14.55 29.16 43.85
C GLU A 322 15.99 28.65 43.66
N ASN A 323 16.16 27.32 43.60
CA ASN A 323 17.46 26.68 43.41
C ASN A 323 18.05 26.98 42.02
N SER A 324 17.25 26.94 40.95
CA SER A 324 17.75 27.28 39.60
C SER A 324 18.00 28.78 39.45
N ILE A 325 17.21 29.63 40.09
CA ILE A 325 17.45 31.09 40.12
C ILE A 325 18.75 31.41 40.87
N ALA A 326 19.00 30.76 42.02
CA ALA A 326 20.25 30.89 42.77
C ALA A 326 21.46 30.40 41.97
N ALA A 327 21.32 29.30 41.22
CA ALA A 327 22.37 28.78 40.32
C ALA A 327 22.68 29.76 39.16
N ALA A 328 21.67 30.41 38.58
CA ALA A 328 21.89 31.43 37.57
C ALA A 328 22.59 32.68 38.15
N ALA A 329 22.25 33.07 39.38
CA ALA A 329 22.91 34.17 40.07
C ALA A 329 24.39 33.87 40.40
N SER A 330 24.69 32.65 40.88
CA SER A 330 26.07 32.24 41.17
C SER A 330 26.92 32.12 39.89
N ALA A 331 26.36 31.58 38.80
CA ALA A 331 27.03 31.53 37.51
C ALA A 331 27.32 32.94 36.95
N ARG A 332 26.41 33.91 37.16
CA ARG A 332 26.64 35.31 36.80
C ARG A 332 27.80 35.93 37.59
N LEU A 333 27.85 35.70 38.90
CA LEU A 333 28.95 36.19 39.74
C LEU A 333 30.29 35.57 39.32
N HIS A 334 30.30 34.29 38.97
CA HIS A 334 31.48 33.62 38.45
C HIS A 334 31.96 34.24 37.14
N LEU A 335 31.05 34.53 36.20
CA LEU A 335 31.40 35.22 34.94
C LEU A 335 31.93 36.65 35.18
N GLN A 336 31.30 37.40 36.09
CA GLN A 336 31.74 38.75 36.46
C GLN A 336 33.14 38.75 37.09
N SER A 337 33.54 37.66 37.76
CA SER A 337 34.86 37.58 38.39
C SER A 337 36.01 37.71 37.38
N PHE A 338 35.85 37.25 36.14
CA PHE A 338 36.86 37.40 35.09
C PHE A 338 37.05 38.87 34.66
N VAL A 339 35.96 39.65 34.64
CA VAL A 339 35.99 41.07 34.29
C VAL A 339 36.64 41.92 35.38
N PHE A 340 36.41 41.59 36.65
CA PHE A 340 36.96 42.35 37.79
C PHE A 340 38.35 41.89 38.24
N ARG A 341 38.82 40.69 37.83
CA ARG A 341 40.15 40.15 38.16
C ARG A 341 41.29 40.96 37.53
N SER A 342 41.06 41.55 36.35
CA SER A 342 42.05 42.36 35.63
C SER A 342 42.51 43.62 36.37
N ASN A 343 41.78 44.06 37.40
CA ASN A 343 42.11 45.27 38.16
C ASN A 343 43.03 45.02 39.38
N ASN A 344 43.28 43.77 39.77
CA ASN A 344 43.97 43.43 41.02
C ASN A 344 45.41 42.89 40.86
N MET A 345 45.97 42.87 39.64
CA MET A 345 47.37 42.41 39.42
C MET A 345 48.40 43.55 39.23
N LYS A 346 47.99 44.83 39.26
CA LYS A 346 48.92 45.96 39.06
C LYS A 346 49.50 46.58 40.34
N ASP A 347 49.12 46.12 41.53
CA ASP A 347 49.75 46.55 42.80
C ASP A 347 50.51 45.41 43.44
N GLY A 348 51.77 45.20 43.03
CA GLY A 348 52.51 44.06 43.55
C GLY A 348 53.99 43.93 43.22
N LYS A 349 54.73 44.98 42.86
CA LYS A 349 56.21 44.94 42.89
C LYS A 349 56.83 46.31 43.16
N VAL A 350 56.98 46.65 44.44
CA VAL A 350 58.06 47.58 44.87
C VAL A 350 59.06 46.75 45.68
N SER A 351 60.19 46.46 45.05
CA SER A 351 61.34 45.80 45.68
C SER A 351 62.15 46.86 46.47
N PRO A 352 62.66 46.56 47.67
CA PRO A 352 63.32 47.55 48.52
C PRO A 352 64.71 47.92 47.98
N ARG A 353 64.98 49.23 47.85
CA ARG A 353 66.33 49.79 47.65
C ARG A 353 67.18 49.48 48.88
N LYS A 354 68.27 48.74 48.71
CA LYS A 354 69.38 48.72 49.65
C LYS A 354 70.12 50.07 49.55
N ILE A 355 70.25 50.73 50.69
CA ILE A 355 71.13 51.88 50.89
C ILE A 355 72.50 51.31 51.31
N TYR A 356 73.55 51.68 50.59
CA TYR A 356 74.92 51.73 51.08
C TYR A 356 75.41 53.17 50.89
#